data_AF-A0ABD5F4I1-F1
#
_entry.id   AF-A0ABD5F4I1-F1
#
_cell.length_a   1.000
_cell.length_b   1.000
_cell.length_c   1.000
_cell.angle_alpha   90.00
_cell.angle_beta   90.00
_cell.angle_gamma   90.00
#
_symmetry.space_group_name_H-M   'P 1'
#
loop_
_entity.id
_entity.type
_entity.pdbx_description
1 polymer ?
#
loop_
_entity_poly.entity_id
_entity_poly.type
_entity_poly.pdbx_seq_one_letter_code
_entity_poly.pdbx_strand_id
1 'polypeptide(L)'
;HDKGYERMTIEDVLAKVQMSKGALYHYFGSKQALLEGIVDAMTEGATPPLEAVVADPSLDAIAKLHAYFGASAAWKADNPAAVSILMTLWRDENALFRQKLAKESMRTSVPMLEAVIRQGCDEGVF
;
A
#
# COMPACT_ATOMS: atom_id res chain seq x y z
N HIS A 1 21.22 5.38 19.65
CA HIS A 1 20.50 4.31 20.38
C HIS A 1 19.21 4.01 19.61
N ASP A 2 19.32 3.13 18.62
CA ASP A 2 18.21 2.59 17.82
C ASP A 2 17.53 1.46 18.59
N LYS A 3 16.35 1.65 19.20
CA LYS A 3 15.41 0.57 19.59
C LYS A 3 13.98 1.09 19.84
N GLY A 4 13.34 1.69 18.83
CA GLY A 4 11.95 2.18 18.94
C GLY A 4 10.90 1.35 18.17
N TYR A 5 11.28 0.66 17.10
CA TYR A 5 10.32 0.14 16.10
C TYR A 5 9.96 -1.35 16.27
N GLU A 6 10.47 -2.05 17.28
CA GLU A 6 10.35 -3.52 17.36
C GLU A 6 9.09 -4.07 18.05
N ARG A 7 8.26 -3.27 18.71
CA ARG A 7 7.09 -3.78 19.46
C ARG A 7 5.81 -2.98 19.21
N MET A 8 5.29 -3.04 17.99
CA MET A 8 3.88 -2.75 17.76
C MET A 8 3.25 -4.06 17.27
N THR A 9 2.32 -4.60 18.04
CA THR A 9 1.53 -5.80 17.75
C THR A 9 0.22 -5.40 17.06
N ILE A 10 -0.52 -6.35 16.49
CA ILE A 10 -1.91 -6.09 16.05
C ILE A 10 -2.71 -5.45 17.19
N GLU A 11 -2.47 -5.84 18.44
CA GLU A 11 -3.18 -5.32 19.62
C GLU A 11 -2.93 -3.81 19.84
N ASP A 12 -1.73 -3.33 19.54
CA ASP A 12 -1.40 -1.90 19.61
C ASP A 12 -2.06 -1.08 18.48
N VAL A 13 -2.29 -1.72 17.32
CA VAL A 13 -3.10 -1.14 16.24
C VAL A 13 -4.55 -0.98 16.71
N LEU A 14 -5.11 -2.02 17.36
CA LEU A 14 -6.49 -2.01 17.83
C LEU A 14 -6.75 -0.98 18.94
N ALA A 15 -5.76 -0.80 19.81
CA ALA A 15 -5.82 0.22 20.86
C ALA A 15 -5.89 1.65 20.27
N LYS A 16 -5.20 1.93 19.15
CA LYS A 16 -5.21 3.24 18.49
C LYS A 16 -6.54 3.60 17.84
N VAL A 17 -7.33 2.62 17.39
CA VAL A 17 -8.69 2.84 16.84
C VAL A 17 -9.80 2.80 17.89
N GLN A 18 -9.47 2.71 19.19
CA GLN A 18 -10.44 2.64 20.30
C GLN A 18 -11.50 1.52 20.12
N MET A 19 -11.14 0.43 19.45
CA MET A 19 -12.02 -0.72 19.26
C MET A 19 -11.55 -1.90 20.08
N SER A 20 -12.47 -2.58 20.76
CA SER A 20 -12.14 -3.80 21.50
C SER A 20 -11.90 -4.97 20.54
N LYS A 21 -10.99 -5.88 20.92
CA LYS A 21 -10.67 -7.09 20.16
C LYS A 21 -11.92 -7.92 19.85
N GLY A 22 -12.89 -7.97 20.77
CA GLY A 22 -14.18 -8.64 20.59
C GLY A 22 -15.10 -7.94 19.57
N ALA A 23 -15.25 -6.61 19.63
CA ALA A 23 -16.11 -5.87 18.70
C ALA A 23 -15.60 -5.89 17.25
N LEU A 24 -14.28 -5.85 17.08
CA LEU A 24 -13.64 -5.89 15.77
C LEU A 24 -13.73 -7.28 15.12
N TYR A 25 -13.42 -8.35 15.85
CA TYR A 25 -13.58 -9.71 15.30
C TYR A 25 -15.05 -10.08 15.07
N HIS A 26 -15.99 -9.44 15.78
CA HIS A 26 -17.41 -9.60 15.50
C HIS A 26 -17.84 -8.87 14.21
N TYR A 27 -17.20 -7.75 13.86
CA TYR A 27 -17.50 -6.97 12.64
C TYR A 27 -16.85 -7.57 11.39
N PHE A 28 -15.62 -8.09 11.51
CA PHE A 28 -14.85 -8.64 10.37
C PHE A 28 -14.90 -10.18 10.30
N GLY A 29 -15.42 -10.88 11.29
CA GLY A 29 -15.59 -12.34 11.28
C GLY A 29 -14.32 -13.17 11.50
N SER A 30 -13.12 -12.66 11.21
CA SER A 30 -11.84 -13.31 11.55
C SER A 30 -10.63 -12.36 11.51
N LYS A 31 -9.49 -12.79 12.07
CA LYS A 31 -8.19 -12.10 11.91
C LYS A 31 -7.80 -11.95 10.45
N GLN A 32 -8.09 -12.94 9.62
CA GLN A 32 -7.81 -12.89 8.18
C GLN A 32 -8.65 -11.81 7.50
N ALA A 33 -9.96 -11.81 7.70
CA ALA A 33 -10.86 -10.83 7.07
C ALA A 33 -10.58 -9.38 7.51
N LEU A 34 -10.15 -9.15 8.75
CA LEU A 34 -9.64 -7.85 9.19
C LEU A 34 -8.43 -7.41 8.36
N LEU A 35 -7.45 -8.31 8.22
CA LEU A 35 -6.23 -8.05 7.46
C LEU A 35 -6.56 -7.78 5.98
N GLU A 36 -7.50 -8.51 5.42
CA GLU A 36 -7.99 -8.29 4.06
C GLU A 36 -8.61 -6.90 3.89
N GLY A 37 -9.50 -6.48 4.79
CA GLY A 37 -10.08 -5.13 4.74
C GLY A 37 -9.04 -4.00 4.89
N ILE A 38 -7.96 -4.23 5.65
CA ILE A 38 -6.85 -3.28 5.75
C ILE A 38 -6.12 -3.14 4.41
N VAL A 39 -5.85 -4.25 3.71
CA VAL A 39 -5.20 -4.21 2.38
C VAL A 39 -6.07 -3.47 1.37
N ASP A 40 -7.37 -3.75 1.37
CA ASP A 40 -8.31 -3.13 0.43
C ASP A 40 -8.38 -1.62 0.67
N ALA A 41 -8.53 -1.18 1.92
CA ALA A 41 -8.57 0.24 2.26
C ALA A 41 -7.27 0.99 1.92
N MET A 42 -6.11 0.36 2.14
CA MET A 42 -4.82 0.94 1.77
C MET A 42 -4.67 1.06 0.25
N THR A 43 -5.10 0.04 -0.50
CA THR A 43 -5.03 0.03 -1.97
C THR A 43 -5.97 1.10 -2.55
N GLU A 44 -7.18 1.22 -2.02
CA GLU A 44 -8.16 2.23 -2.44
C GLU A 44 -7.67 3.66 -2.17
N GLY A 45 -6.95 3.88 -1.07
CA GLY A 45 -6.37 5.19 -0.75
C GLY A 45 -5.13 5.54 -1.58
N ALA A 46 -4.31 4.55 -1.94
CA ALA A 46 -3.01 4.77 -2.62
C ALA A 46 -3.11 4.81 -4.15
N THR A 47 -4.10 4.17 -4.75
CA THR A 47 -4.20 3.97 -6.21
C THR A 47 -4.61 5.23 -6.99
N PRO A 48 -5.64 6.02 -6.57
CA PRO A 48 -6.11 7.17 -7.34
C PRO A 48 -5.03 8.22 -7.71
N PRO A 49 -4.11 8.65 -6.81
CA PRO A 49 -3.08 9.60 -7.20
C PRO A 49 -2.07 9.01 -8.19
N LEU A 50 -1.85 7.69 -8.16
CA LEU A 50 -0.97 7.01 -9.12
C LEU A 50 -1.62 6.92 -10.50
N GLU A 51 -2.92 6.59 -10.56
CA GLU A 51 -3.70 6.56 -11.80
C GLU A 51 -3.74 7.94 -12.46
N ALA A 52 -3.91 9.00 -11.68
CA ALA A 52 -3.89 10.37 -12.17
C ALA A 52 -2.56 10.73 -12.87
N VAL A 53 -1.43 10.32 -12.30
CA VAL A 53 -0.10 10.53 -12.91
C VAL A 53 0.03 9.76 -14.22
N VAL A 54 -0.39 8.50 -14.25
CA VAL A 54 -0.28 7.65 -15.45
C VAL A 54 -1.17 8.16 -16.58
N ALA A 55 -2.36 8.66 -16.24
CA ALA A 55 -3.33 9.20 -17.18
C ALA A 55 -3.01 10.61 -17.71
N ASP A 56 -2.04 11.32 -17.11
CA ASP A 56 -1.69 12.68 -17.53
C ASP A 56 -1.02 12.67 -18.93
N PRO A 57 -1.67 13.26 -19.96
CA PRO A 57 -1.11 13.29 -21.31
C PRO A 57 0.00 14.33 -21.48
N SER A 58 0.21 15.23 -20.51
CA SER A 58 1.24 16.28 -20.57
C SER A 58 2.62 15.81 -20.11
N LEU A 59 2.73 14.62 -19.53
CA LEU A 59 3.97 14.06 -19.01
C LEU A 59 4.57 13.01 -19.97
N ASP A 60 5.87 13.11 -20.20
CA ASP A 60 6.66 12.05 -20.83
C ASP A 60 6.85 10.84 -19.88
N ALA A 61 7.36 9.73 -20.39
CA ALA A 61 7.49 8.49 -19.62
C ALA A 61 8.43 8.63 -18.41
N ILE A 62 9.50 9.41 -18.52
CA ILE A 62 10.46 9.64 -17.43
C ILE A 62 9.81 10.48 -16.32
N ALA A 63 9.12 11.55 -16.69
CA ALA A 63 8.38 12.40 -15.78
C ALA A 63 7.27 11.62 -15.07
N LYS A 64 6.56 10.73 -15.79
CA LYS A 64 5.57 9.82 -15.19
C LYS A 64 6.17 8.86 -14.18
N LEU A 65 7.33 8.24 -14.47
CA LEU A 65 8.01 7.38 -13.49
C LEU A 65 8.39 8.16 -12.23
N HIS A 66 8.99 9.34 -12.39
CA HIS A 66 9.35 10.20 -11.26
C HIS A 66 8.12 10.60 -10.44
N ALA A 67 7.06 11.05 -11.09
CA ALA A 67 5.82 11.45 -10.43
C ALA A 67 5.12 10.25 -9.76
N TYR A 68 5.14 9.07 -10.38
CA TYR A 68 4.56 7.85 -9.82
C TYR A 68 5.26 7.46 -8.51
N PHE A 69 6.59 7.39 -8.51
CA PHE A 69 7.34 7.08 -7.29
C PHE A 69 7.25 8.21 -6.26
N GLY A 70 7.19 9.47 -6.69
CA GLY A 70 6.94 10.63 -5.85
C GLY A 70 5.59 10.55 -5.13
N ALA A 71 4.51 10.28 -5.85
CA ALA A 71 3.17 10.10 -5.30
C ALA A 71 3.09 8.89 -4.36
N SER A 72 3.73 7.77 -4.71
CA SER A 72 3.83 6.60 -3.82
C SER A 72 4.55 6.93 -2.50
N ALA A 73 5.62 7.73 -2.56
CA ALA A 73 6.37 8.16 -1.39
C ALA A 73 5.57 9.18 -0.55
N ALA A 74 4.93 10.16 -1.19
CA ALA A 74 4.08 11.16 -0.53
C ALA A 74 2.93 10.50 0.22
N TRP A 75 2.21 9.56 -0.42
CA TRP A 75 1.15 8.82 0.25
C TRP A 75 1.64 8.09 1.50
N LYS A 76 2.83 7.47 1.45
CA LYS A 76 3.43 6.81 2.62
C LYS A 76 3.79 7.80 3.72
N ALA A 77 4.29 8.98 3.35
CA ALA A 77 4.64 10.04 4.29
C ALA A 77 3.40 10.63 4.99
N ASP A 78 2.30 10.80 4.26
CA ASP A 78 1.03 11.31 4.78
C ASP A 78 0.25 10.27 5.59
N ASN A 79 0.57 8.97 5.40
CA ASN A 79 -0.11 7.86 6.06
C ASN A 79 0.83 7.01 6.94
N PRO A 80 1.57 7.61 7.91
CA PRO A 80 2.57 6.89 8.70
C PRO A 80 1.98 5.78 9.57
N ALA A 81 0.74 5.94 10.01
CA ALA A 81 0.01 4.90 10.75
C ALA A 81 -0.27 3.67 9.87
N ALA A 82 -0.71 3.88 8.63
CA ALA A 82 -0.97 2.80 7.68
C ALA A 82 0.33 2.08 7.30
N VAL A 83 1.42 2.83 7.11
CA VAL A 83 2.76 2.25 6.86
C VAL A 83 3.25 1.43 8.07
N SER A 84 3.06 1.93 9.29
CA SER A 84 3.42 1.19 10.51
C SER A 84 2.64 -0.12 10.65
N ILE A 85 1.34 -0.09 10.31
CA ILE A 85 0.50 -1.29 10.27
C ILE A 85 1.06 -2.27 9.24
N LEU A 86 1.36 -1.81 8.02
CA LEU A 86 1.93 -2.63 6.96
C LEU A 86 3.21 -3.34 7.39
N MET A 87 4.15 -2.60 7.99
CA MET A 87 5.44 -3.14 8.45
C MET A 87 5.27 -4.16 9.57
N THR A 88 4.30 -3.95 10.45
CA THR A 88 3.95 -4.89 11.52
C THR A 88 3.38 -6.18 10.95
N LEU A 89 2.46 -6.05 9.99
CA LEU A 89 1.79 -7.17 9.36
C LEU A 89 2.70 -7.94 8.38
N TRP A 90 3.80 -7.32 7.92
CA TRP A 90 4.82 -7.96 7.08
C TRP A 90 5.73 -8.97 7.81
N ARG A 91 5.55 -9.19 9.12
CA ARG A 91 6.30 -10.21 9.88
C ARG A 91 5.94 -11.65 9.48
N ASP A 92 6.84 -12.61 9.74
CA ASP A 92 6.75 -14.01 9.27
C ASP A 92 5.50 -14.77 9.67
N GLU A 93 4.90 -14.38 10.78
CA GLU A 93 3.65 -14.93 11.29
C GLU A 93 2.42 -14.66 10.40
N ASN A 94 2.51 -13.78 9.39
CA ASN A 94 1.38 -13.45 8.50
C ASN A 94 1.70 -13.72 7.01
N ALA A 95 2.28 -14.89 6.69
CA ALA A 95 2.68 -15.24 5.33
C ALA A 95 1.55 -15.10 4.28
N LEU A 96 0.32 -15.54 4.61
CA LEU A 96 -0.85 -15.42 3.72
C LEU A 96 -1.23 -13.95 3.45
N PHE A 97 -1.12 -13.09 4.47
CA PHE A 97 -1.37 -11.66 4.32
C PHE A 97 -0.36 -11.02 3.38
N ARG A 98 0.94 -11.30 3.58
CA ARG A 98 2.00 -10.80 2.68
C ARG A 98 1.75 -11.23 1.24
N GLN A 99 1.40 -12.49 1.03
CA GLN A 99 1.10 -13.00 -0.30
C GLN A 99 -0.07 -12.24 -0.95
N LYS A 100 -1.17 -12.01 -0.20
CA LYS A 100 -2.32 -11.26 -0.72
C LYS A 100 -1.96 -9.80 -1.00
N LEU A 101 -1.31 -9.12 -0.06
CA LEU A 101 -0.87 -7.74 -0.21
C LEU A 101 0.06 -7.56 -1.42
N ALA A 102 1.04 -8.45 -1.58
CA ALA A 102 1.93 -8.43 -2.74
C ALA A 102 1.16 -8.67 -4.04
N LYS A 103 0.23 -9.63 -4.06
CA LYS A 103 -0.62 -9.92 -5.21
C LYS A 103 -1.48 -8.71 -5.61
N GLU A 104 -2.14 -8.06 -4.66
CA GLU A 104 -2.97 -6.87 -4.94
C GLU A 104 -2.12 -5.66 -5.37
N SER A 105 -0.95 -5.48 -4.73
CA SER A 105 0.01 -4.45 -5.12
C SER A 105 0.50 -4.67 -6.55
N MET A 106 0.80 -5.91 -6.93
CA MET A 106 1.18 -6.26 -8.30
C MET A 106 0.03 -6.08 -9.27
N ARG A 107 -1.18 -6.54 -8.93
CA ARG A 107 -2.38 -6.43 -9.78
C ARG A 107 -2.66 -4.98 -10.17
N THR A 108 -2.42 -4.04 -9.27
CA THR A 108 -2.64 -2.59 -9.49
C THR A 108 -1.43 -1.91 -10.13
N SER A 109 -0.22 -2.17 -9.62
CA SER A 109 0.99 -1.45 -10.05
C SER A 109 1.52 -1.90 -11.41
N VAL A 110 1.39 -3.19 -11.75
CA VAL A 110 1.95 -3.74 -13.00
C VAL A 110 1.31 -3.09 -14.24
N PRO A 111 -0.02 -3.02 -14.40
CA PRO A 111 -0.61 -2.39 -15.58
C PRO A 111 -0.24 -0.90 -15.72
N MET A 112 -0.15 -0.19 -14.60
CA MET A 112 0.25 1.23 -14.57
C MET A 112 1.70 1.42 -15.05
N LEU A 113 2.64 0.66 -14.48
CA LEU A 113 4.04 0.75 -14.87
C LEU A 113 4.28 0.21 -16.28
N GLU A 114 3.56 -0.83 -16.71
CA GLU A 114 3.60 -1.34 -18.07
C GLU A 114 3.18 -0.27 -19.09
N ALA A 115 2.12 0.48 -18.79
CA ALA A 115 1.67 1.57 -19.66
C ALA A 115 2.74 2.67 -19.79
N VAL A 116 3.39 3.06 -18.68
CA VAL A 116 4.45 4.07 -18.69
C VAL A 116 5.71 3.55 -19.41
N ILE A 117 6.08 2.29 -19.21
CA ILE A 117 7.22 1.67 -19.90
C ILE A 117 6.96 1.62 -21.41
N ARG A 118 5.77 1.20 -21.84
CA ARG A 118 5.39 1.18 -23.26
C ARG A 118 5.48 2.58 -23.88
N GLN A 119 4.95 3.59 -23.18
CA GLN A 119 5.07 4.98 -23.61
C GLN A 119 6.55 5.38 -23.80
N GLY A 120 7.44 5.02 -22.87
CA GLY A 120 8.85 5.38 -23.00
C GLY A 120 9.60 4.64 -24.11
N CYS A 121 9.19 3.41 -24.45
CA CYS A 121 9.67 2.74 -25.66
C CYS A 121 9.23 3.47 -26.93
N ASP A 122 7.97 3.93 -26.98
CA ASP A 122 7.42 4.68 -28.12
C ASP A 122 8.07 6.06 -28.27
N GLU A 123 8.43 6.70 -27.15
CA GLU A 123 9.18 7.96 -27.08
C GLU A 123 10.69 7.80 -27.36
N GLY A 124 11.21 6.57 -27.35
CA GLY A 124 12.64 6.28 -27.55
C GLY A 124 13.54 6.67 -26.38
N VAL A 125 12.99 6.74 -25.16
CA VAL A 125 13.72 7.09 -23.92
C VAL A 125 14.09 5.86 -23.07
N PHE A 126 13.68 4.67 -23.50
CA PHE A 126 14.05 3.36 -22.93
C PHE A 126 14.70 2.44 -23.97
#